data_AF-C7X6P7-F1
#
_entry.id   AF-C7X6P7-F1
#
_cell.length_a   1.000
_cell.length_b   1.000
_cell.length_c   1.000
_cell.angle_alpha   90.00
_cell.angle_beta   90.00
_cell.angle_gamma   90.00
#
_symmetry.space_group_name_H-M   'P 1'
#
loop_
_entity.id
_entity.type
_entity.pdbx_description
1 polymer ?
#
loop_
_entity_poly.entity_id
_entity_poly.type
_entity_poly.pdbx_seq_one_letter_code
_entity_poly.pdbx_strand_id
1 'polypeptide(L)'
;MIPQYGELNRIYTDILSGKGFSFEKQKFISDFYRQHEDTQAFETSLIGMVFETDAEHRSLLLNSLKREIESNISIYNANQPRLDNIDTWLISRDHADRFDWSIDNQMKTTREYNKELIEANGSLEAMVYRAHDRQEEELLNRRYDRCKREYEKEKAKLDELYDKKKQATKEALSCSENRFKNMYELGCNLLAILEKYMTDQKRKETDVPDVSATVPNPDTTPQNQSAYFSMKLVSALYEMCNGEQFEDISEADFYANMNLQPNGSKLKIRPREKARVCYLIFLMGETLSKQDRESWKGAVMELLGIEESYYKSKYKEPVSDFPSDTNQEFAKKMKTVFG
;
A
#
# COMPACT_ATOMS: atom_id res chain seq x y z
N MET A 1 -8.61 4.68 -7.74
CA MET A 1 -8.99 3.81 -6.60
C MET A 1 -10.50 3.60 -6.48
N ILE A 2 -11.34 4.64 -6.29
CA ILE A 2 -12.81 4.47 -6.11
C ILE A 2 -13.47 3.59 -7.20
N PRO A 3 -13.23 3.81 -8.51
CA PRO A 3 -13.85 2.96 -9.54
C PRO A 3 -13.38 1.50 -9.49
N GLN A 4 -12.12 1.26 -9.10
CA GLN A 4 -11.57 -0.09 -8.96
C GLN A 4 -12.18 -0.82 -7.77
N TYR A 5 -12.42 -0.12 -6.66
CA TYR A 5 -13.15 -0.67 -5.51
C TYR A 5 -14.62 -0.95 -5.83
N GLY A 6 -15.28 -0.08 -6.60
CA GLY A 6 -16.63 -0.34 -7.10
C GLY A 6 -16.71 -1.60 -7.96
N GLU A 7 -15.71 -1.82 -8.83
CA GLU A 7 -15.60 -3.06 -9.61
C GLU A 7 -15.34 -4.28 -8.71
N LEU A 8 -14.47 -4.16 -7.69
CA LEU A 8 -14.23 -5.20 -6.71
C LEU A 8 -15.53 -5.62 -5.98
N ASN A 9 -16.31 -4.63 -5.53
CA ASN A 9 -17.61 -4.86 -4.87
C ASN A 9 -18.64 -5.50 -5.81
N ARG A 10 -18.62 -5.13 -7.09
CA ARG A 10 -19.43 -5.78 -8.12
C ARG A 10 -19.04 -7.25 -8.31
N ILE A 11 -17.74 -7.54 -8.37
CA ILE A 11 -17.24 -8.92 -8.46
C ILE A 11 -17.73 -9.76 -7.28
N TYR A 12 -17.61 -9.25 -6.05
CA TYR A 12 -18.07 -9.98 -4.86
C TYR A 12 -19.58 -10.25 -4.94
N THR A 13 -20.36 -9.24 -5.31
CA THR A 13 -21.82 -9.36 -5.44
C THR A 13 -22.20 -10.36 -6.53
N ASP A 14 -21.51 -10.36 -7.67
CA ASP A 14 -21.73 -11.29 -8.77
C ASP A 14 -21.49 -12.75 -8.35
N ILE A 15 -20.41 -13.00 -7.59
CA ILE A 15 -20.08 -14.32 -7.05
C ILE A 15 -21.22 -14.81 -6.14
N LEU A 16 -21.66 -13.95 -5.22
CA LEU A 16 -22.69 -14.29 -4.24
C LEU A 16 -24.07 -14.48 -4.87
N SER A 17 -24.34 -13.75 -5.97
CA SER A 17 -25.57 -13.86 -6.77
C SER A 17 -25.55 -15.04 -7.76
N GLY A 18 -24.48 -15.84 -7.78
CA GLY A 18 -24.38 -17.01 -8.66
C GLY A 18 -24.09 -16.69 -10.13
N LYS A 19 -23.66 -15.48 -10.47
CA LYS A 19 -23.24 -15.12 -11.84
C LYS A 19 -21.85 -15.67 -12.21
N GLY A 20 -21.25 -16.46 -11.32
CA GLY A 20 -19.98 -17.13 -11.52
C GLY A 20 -18.75 -16.28 -11.22
N PHE A 21 -17.62 -16.97 -11.10
CA PHE A 21 -16.30 -16.43 -10.85
C PHE A 21 -15.35 -16.90 -11.95
N SER A 22 -14.88 -15.97 -12.78
CA SER A 22 -14.00 -16.26 -13.93
C SER A 22 -12.54 -15.93 -13.63
N PHE A 23 -11.64 -16.41 -14.48
CA PHE A 23 -10.22 -16.08 -14.38
C PHE A 23 -9.96 -14.57 -14.45
N GLU A 24 -10.69 -13.83 -15.27
CA GLU A 24 -10.56 -12.37 -15.38
C GLU A 24 -10.92 -11.67 -14.06
N LYS A 25 -11.96 -12.14 -13.36
CA LYS A 25 -12.35 -11.63 -12.04
C LYS A 25 -11.28 -11.96 -10.99
N GLN A 26 -10.75 -13.18 -11.02
CA GLN A 26 -9.67 -13.61 -10.11
C GLN A 26 -8.37 -12.82 -10.34
N LYS A 27 -8.01 -12.61 -11.61
CA LYS A 27 -6.88 -11.79 -12.02
C LYS A 27 -7.05 -10.35 -11.56
N PHE A 28 -8.24 -9.77 -11.75
CA PHE A 28 -8.54 -8.43 -11.26
C PHE A 28 -8.30 -8.30 -9.75
N ILE A 29 -8.79 -9.25 -8.94
CA ILE A 29 -8.57 -9.23 -7.49
C ILE A 29 -7.07 -9.32 -7.16
N SER A 30 -6.34 -10.20 -7.84
CA SER A 30 -4.89 -10.39 -7.61
C SER A 30 -4.08 -9.15 -7.99
N ASP A 31 -4.40 -8.55 -9.14
CA ASP A 31 -3.76 -7.32 -9.63
C ASP A 31 -4.09 -6.13 -8.72
N PHE A 32 -5.34 -6.03 -8.27
CA PHE A 32 -5.77 -5.02 -7.30
C PHE A 32 -4.95 -5.12 -6.02
N TYR A 33 -4.84 -6.33 -5.44
CA TYR A 33 -4.08 -6.53 -4.23
C TYR A 33 -2.63 -6.09 -4.40
N ARG A 34 -1.96 -6.54 -5.47
CA ARG A 34 -0.56 -6.17 -5.77
C ARG A 34 -0.36 -4.67 -5.99
N GLN A 35 -1.35 -3.98 -6.56
CA GLN A 35 -1.28 -2.55 -6.77
C GLN A 35 -1.34 -1.74 -5.46
N HIS A 36 -2.05 -2.27 -4.45
CA HIS A 36 -2.41 -1.52 -3.25
C HIS A 36 -1.85 -2.13 -1.95
N GLU A 37 -1.08 -3.22 -2.01
CA GLU A 37 -0.46 -3.86 -0.84
C GLU A 37 0.51 -2.94 -0.10
N ASP A 38 1.14 -1.99 -0.82
CA ASP A 38 1.92 -0.91 -0.23
C ASP A 38 0.99 0.20 0.30
N THR A 39 0.67 0.09 1.59
CA THR A 39 -0.17 1.06 2.28
C THR A 39 0.48 2.44 2.42
N GLN A 40 1.81 2.56 2.30
CA GLN A 40 2.51 3.86 2.33
C GLN A 40 2.30 4.63 1.03
N ALA A 41 2.29 3.94 -0.12
CA ALA A 41 1.97 4.56 -1.40
C ALA A 41 0.51 5.09 -1.43
N PHE A 42 -0.41 4.34 -0.81
CA PHE A 42 -1.78 4.80 -0.60
C PHE A 42 -1.85 6.06 0.28
N GLU A 43 -1.20 6.03 1.44
CA GLU A 43 -1.18 7.18 2.37
C GLU A 43 -0.56 8.42 1.71
N THR A 44 0.53 8.26 0.97
CA THR A 44 1.16 9.34 0.19
C THR A 44 0.20 9.93 -0.84
N SER A 45 -0.57 9.08 -1.53
CA SER A 45 -1.58 9.51 -2.50
C SER A 45 -2.74 10.27 -1.84
N LEU A 46 -3.16 9.86 -0.63
CA LEU A 46 -4.16 10.58 0.16
C LEU A 46 -3.63 11.95 0.58
N ILE A 47 -2.38 12.05 1.03
CA ILE A 47 -1.75 13.32 1.39
C ILE A 47 -1.71 14.26 0.18
N GLY A 48 -1.29 13.80 -1.00
CA GLY A 48 -1.31 14.60 -2.23
C GLY A 48 -2.71 15.13 -2.56
N MET A 49 -3.72 14.26 -2.51
CA MET A 49 -5.13 14.64 -2.71
C MET A 49 -5.59 15.71 -1.70
N VAL A 50 -5.15 15.61 -0.45
CA VAL A 50 -5.50 16.56 0.62
C VAL A 50 -5.00 17.97 0.33
N PHE A 51 -3.86 18.10 -0.38
CA PHE A 51 -3.26 19.39 -0.75
C PHE A 51 -3.76 19.95 -2.09
N GLU A 52 -4.12 19.09 -3.04
CA GLU A 52 -4.50 19.49 -4.40
C GLU A 52 -5.98 19.81 -4.58
N THR A 53 -6.84 19.40 -3.64
CA THR A 53 -8.31 19.45 -3.78
C THR A 53 -8.94 20.38 -2.74
N ASP A 54 -9.98 21.14 -3.11
CA ASP A 54 -10.74 21.94 -2.15
C ASP A 54 -11.50 21.07 -1.13
N ALA A 55 -11.91 21.67 -0.02
CA ALA A 55 -12.44 20.95 1.13
C ALA A 55 -13.72 20.14 0.82
N GLU A 56 -14.63 20.68 0.00
CA GLU A 56 -15.89 20.02 -0.35
C GLU A 56 -15.64 18.81 -1.25
N HIS A 57 -14.86 18.97 -2.31
CA HIS A 57 -14.52 17.86 -3.21
C HIS A 57 -13.68 16.80 -2.50
N ARG A 58 -12.77 17.19 -1.61
CA ARG A 58 -11.98 16.27 -0.79
C ARG A 58 -12.88 15.44 0.15
N SER A 59 -13.78 16.09 0.88
CA SER A 59 -14.72 15.39 1.77
C SER A 59 -15.59 14.40 1.00
N LEU A 60 -16.09 14.78 -0.18
CA LEU A 60 -16.89 13.91 -1.04
C LEU A 60 -16.09 12.69 -1.50
N LEU A 61 -14.87 12.89 -2.02
CA LEU A 61 -14.02 11.79 -2.51
C LEU A 61 -13.63 10.82 -1.40
N LEU A 62 -13.22 11.34 -0.23
CA LEU A 62 -12.87 10.49 0.91
C LEU A 62 -14.10 9.69 1.40
N ASN A 63 -15.27 10.32 1.51
CA ASN A 63 -16.50 9.64 1.93
C ASN A 63 -16.95 8.56 0.92
N SER A 64 -16.82 8.84 -0.37
CA SER A 64 -17.07 7.84 -1.41
C SER A 64 -16.11 6.66 -1.30
N LEU A 65 -14.80 6.92 -1.14
CA LEU A 65 -13.82 5.86 -0.98
C LEU A 65 -14.06 5.03 0.28
N LYS A 66 -14.34 5.70 1.41
CA LYS A 66 -14.68 5.05 2.69
C LYS A 66 -15.85 4.08 2.50
N ARG A 67 -16.93 4.55 1.88
CA ARG A 67 -18.13 3.73 1.64
C ARG A 67 -17.83 2.49 0.81
N GLU A 68 -17.02 2.61 -0.23
CA GLU A 68 -16.68 1.46 -1.07
C GLU A 68 -15.81 0.43 -0.31
N ILE A 69 -14.85 0.89 0.50
CA ILE A 69 -14.02 0.00 1.33
C ILE A 69 -14.87 -0.69 2.39
N GLU A 70 -15.70 0.05 3.12
CA GLU A 70 -16.62 -0.50 4.13
C GLU A 70 -17.61 -1.50 3.52
N SER A 71 -18.12 -1.20 2.32
CA SER A 71 -18.98 -2.12 1.58
C SER A 71 -18.26 -3.42 1.27
N ASN A 72 -17.00 -3.37 0.82
CA ASN A 72 -16.21 -4.58 0.54
C ASN A 72 -16.01 -5.43 1.79
N ILE A 73 -15.58 -4.78 2.88
CA ILE A 73 -15.36 -5.40 4.20
C ILE A 73 -16.65 -6.05 4.71
N SER A 74 -17.78 -5.36 4.58
CA SER A 74 -19.10 -5.85 4.99
C SER A 74 -19.51 -7.09 4.20
N ILE A 75 -19.37 -7.05 2.86
CA ILE A 75 -19.68 -8.19 2.00
C ILE A 75 -18.81 -9.41 2.36
N TYR A 76 -17.51 -9.19 2.58
CA TYR A 76 -16.60 -10.24 3.00
C TYR A 76 -17.00 -10.84 4.34
N ASN A 77 -17.19 -10.03 5.38
CA ASN A 77 -17.55 -10.51 6.72
C ASN A 77 -18.85 -11.31 6.72
N ALA A 78 -19.86 -10.86 5.96
CA ALA A 78 -21.14 -11.56 5.85
C ALA A 78 -21.04 -12.91 5.11
N ASN A 79 -19.99 -13.13 4.31
CA ASN A 79 -19.86 -14.27 3.41
C ASN A 79 -18.50 -14.99 3.51
N GLN A 80 -17.76 -14.78 4.58
CA GLN A 80 -16.37 -15.24 4.72
C GLN A 80 -16.21 -16.74 4.38
N PRO A 81 -17.00 -17.68 4.94
CA PRO A 81 -16.81 -19.10 4.64
C PRO A 81 -17.02 -19.45 3.17
N ARG A 82 -17.83 -18.67 2.44
CA ARG A 82 -18.07 -18.92 1.01
C ARG A 82 -16.91 -18.40 0.17
N LEU A 83 -16.38 -17.23 0.49
CA LEU A 83 -15.31 -16.58 -0.27
C LEU A 83 -13.94 -17.25 -0.03
N ASP A 84 -13.65 -17.64 1.21
CA ASP A 84 -12.41 -18.31 1.58
C ASP A 84 -12.30 -19.72 0.97
N ASN A 85 -13.44 -20.39 0.76
CA ASN A 85 -13.50 -21.72 0.16
C ASN A 85 -13.62 -21.72 -1.37
N ILE A 86 -13.52 -20.57 -2.04
CA ILE A 86 -13.50 -20.53 -3.50
C ILE A 86 -12.25 -21.23 -4.02
N ASP A 87 -12.46 -22.23 -4.88
CA ASP A 87 -11.39 -22.96 -5.55
C ASP A 87 -10.80 -22.13 -6.70
N THR A 88 -9.98 -21.16 -6.30
CA THR A 88 -9.17 -20.31 -7.19
C THR A 88 -8.12 -21.11 -7.97
N TRP A 89 -7.71 -22.27 -7.46
CA TRP A 89 -6.76 -23.14 -8.13
C TRP A 89 -7.38 -23.79 -9.36
N LEU A 90 -8.61 -24.30 -9.25
CA LEU A 90 -9.34 -24.89 -10.37
C LEU A 90 -9.50 -23.88 -11.52
N ILE A 91 -9.91 -22.65 -11.21
CA ILE A 91 -10.08 -21.58 -12.20
C ILE A 91 -8.75 -21.25 -12.89
N SER A 92 -7.66 -21.19 -12.12
CA SER A 92 -6.31 -20.96 -12.67
C SER A 92 -5.85 -22.11 -13.55
N ARG A 93 -6.12 -23.36 -13.16
CA ARG A 93 -5.79 -24.54 -13.96
C ARG A 93 -6.55 -24.54 -15.27
N ASP A 94 -7.86 -24.31 -15.24
CA ASP A 94 -8.70 -24.28 -16.45
C ASP A 94 -8.22 -23.20 -17.43
N HIS A 95 -7.77 -22.04 -16.94
CA HIS A 95 -7.14 -21.01 -17.78
C HIS A 95 -5.80 -21.46 -18.37
N ALA A 96 -4.96 -22.16 -17.60
CA ALA A 96 -3.68 -22.68 -18.07
C ALA A 96 -3.85 -23.73 -19.17
N ASP A 97 -4.88 -24.57 -19.06
CA ASP A 97 -5.14 -25.71 -19.95
C ASP A 97 -6.02 -25.36 -21.16
N ARG A 98 -6.48 -24.10 -21.27
CA ARG A 98 -7.45 -23.66 -22.30
C ARG A 98 -7.03 -23.89 -23.76
N PHE A 99 -5.72 -24.11 -24.01
CA PHE A 99 -5.18 -24.35 -25.34
C PHE A 99 -4.86 -25.82 -25.63
N ASP A 100 -5.04 -26.72 -24.65
CA ASP A 100 -4.60 -28.11 -24.76
C ASP A 100 -5.29 -28.83 -25.90
N TRP A 101 -6.62 -28.67 -26.01
CA TRP A 101 -7.40 -29.24 -27.10
C TRP A 101 -6.97 -28.70 -28.47
N SER A 102 -6.70 -27.38 -28.57
CA SER A 102 -6.24 -26.76 -29.81
C SER A 102 -4.84 -27.24 -30.21
N ILE A 103 -3.93 -27.40 -29.24
CA ILE A 103 -2.60 -27.95 -29.44
C ILE A 103 -2.71 -29.39 -29.93
N ASP A 104 -3.51 -30.23 -29.27
CA ASP A 104 -3.69 -31.63 -29.67
C ASP A 104 -4.23 -31.76 -31.10
N ASN A 105 -5.20 -30.92 -31.46
CA ASN A 105 -5.76 -30.90 -32.80
C ASN A 105 -4.75 -30.40 -33.84
N GLN A 106 -4.07 -29.29 -33.57
CA GLN A 106 -3.06 -28.73 -34.49
C GLN A 106 -1.85 -29.66 -34.63
N MET A 107 -1.49 -30.39 -33.57
CA MET A 107 -0.41 -31.38 -33.61
C MET A 107 -0.75 -32.54 -34.55
N LYS A 108 -2.02 -33.01 -34.58
CA LYS A 108 -2.47 -34.04 -35.53
C LYS A 108 -2.35 -33.54 -36.97
N THR A 109 -2.87 -32.34 -37.26
CA THR A 109 -2.75 -31.71 -38.58
C THR A 109 -1.28 -31.57 -39.00
N THR A 110 -0.42 -31.07 -38.11
CA THR A 110 1.01 -30.88 -38.39
C THR A 110 1.71 -32.20 -38.69
N ARG A 111 1.32 -33.30 -38.02
CA ARG A 111 1.86 -34.65 -38.28
C ARG A 111 1.45 -35.19 -39.65
N GLU A 112 0.25 -34.89 -40.11
CA GLU A 112 -0.23 -35.29 -41.45
C GLU A 112 0.61 -34.62 -42.54
N TYR A 113 0.80 -33.29 -42.47
CA TYR A 113 1.66 -32.58 -43.42
C TYR A 113 3.13 -33.00 -43.33
N ASN A 114 3.63 -33.31 -42.13
CA ASN A 114 4.97 -33.85 -41.97
C ASN A 114 5.14 -35.21 -42.66
N LYS A 115 4.11 -36.07 -42.59
CA LYS A 115 4.11 -37.36 -43.30
C LYS A 115 4.19 -37.15 -44.81
N GLU A 116 3.39 -36.24 -45.37
CA GLU A 116 3.45 -35.92 -46.80
C GLU A 116 4.82 -35.36 -47.22
N LEU A 117 5.43 -34.52 -46.38
CA LEU A 117 6.77 -33.98 -46.61
C LEU A 117 7.82 -35.09 -46.62
N ILE A 118 7.77 -36.03 -45.67
CA ILE A 118 8.67 -37.20 -45.62
C ILE A 118 8.49 -38.06 -46.87
N GLU A 119 7.26 -38.31 -47.31
CA GLU A 119 6.98 -39.08 -48.52
C GLU A 119 7.48 -38.38 -49.80
N ALA A 120 7.32 -37.06 -49.90
CA ALA A 120 7.85 -36.27 -51.01
C ALA A 120 9.38 -36.28 -51.02
N ASN A 121 10.02 -36.17 -49.85
CA ASN A 121 11.47 -36.27 -49.70
C ASN A 121 11.99 -37.65 -50.08
N GLY A 122 11.35 -38.73 -49.59
CA GLY A 122 11.71 -40.09 -49.96
C GLY A 122 11.57 -40.37 -51.45
N SER A 123 10.59 -39.73 -52.12
CA SER A 123 10.44 -39.82 -53.58
C SER A 123 11.63 -39.18 -54.33
N LEU A 124 12.13 -38.05 -53.82
CA LEU A 124 13.34 -37.39 -54.35
C LEU A 124 14.60 -38.23 -54.10
N GLU A 125 14.75 -38.78 -52.89
CA GLU A 125 15.90 -39.64 -52.55
C GLU A 125 15.94 -40.91 -53.41
N ALA A 126 14.78 -41.52 -53.66
CA ALA A 126 14.67 -42.72 -54.49
C ALA A 126 14.99 -42.45 -55.98
N MET A 127 14.74 -41.23 -56.48
CA MET A 127 15.01 -40.84 -57.87
C MET A 127 16.48 -41.01 -58.27
N VAL A 128 17.41 -40.79 -57.33
CA VAL A 128 18.86 -40.90 -57.55
C VAL A 128 19.29 -42.31 -57.98
N TYR A 129 18.51 -43.34 -57.65
CA TYR A 129 18.84 -44.73 -57.91
C TYR A 129 18.28 -45.28 -59.24
N ARG A 130 17.64 -44.45 -60.07
CA ARG A 130 17.10 -44.86 -61.38
C ARG A 130 17.29 -43.81 -62.46
N ALA A 131 17.20 -44.24 -63.72
CA ALA A 131 17.10 -43.31 -64.85
C ALA A 131 15.82 -42.47 -64.71
N HIS A 132 15.96 -41.16 -64.88
CA HIS A 132 14.89 -40.17 -64.85
C HIS A 132 15.23 -39.04 -65.83
N ASP A 133 14.23 -38.27 -66.22
CA ASP A 133 14.42 -37.07 -67.02
C ASP A 133 14.29 -35.80 -66.16
N ARG A 134 14.65 -34.67 -66.77
CA ARG A 134 14.62 -33.37 -66.11
C ARG A 134 13.19 -32.94 -65.73
N GLN A 135 12.18 -33.34 -66.50
CA GLN A 135 10.79 -32.94 -66.23
C GLN A 135 10.27 -33.65 -64.97
N GLU A 136 10.63 -34.92 -64.79
CA GLU A 136 10.33 -35.71 -63.60
C GLU A 136 10.98 -35.13 -62.34
N GLU A 137 12.25 -34.74 -62.42
CA GLU A 137 12.97 -34.07 -61.33
C GLU A 137 12.31 -32.74 -60.94
N GLU A 138 11.97 -31.89 -61.91
CA GLU A 138 11.28 -30.62 -61.66
C GLU A 138 9.90 -30.83 -61.02
N LEU A 139 9.17 -31.88 -61.40
CA LEU A 139 7.86 -32.21 -60.82
C LEU A 139 7.98 -32.64 -59.35
N LEU A 140 8.95 -33.51 -59.03
CA LEU A 140 9.19 -33.98 -57.67
C LEU A 140 9.67 -32.85 -56.76
N ASN A 141 10.57 -31.99 -57.24
CA ASN A 141 11.02 -30.81 -56.49
C ASN A 141 9.86 -29.85 -56.19
N ARG A 142 8.98 -29.56 -57.17
CA ARG A 142 7.77 -28.75 -56.94
C ARG A 142 6.83 -29.37 -55.92
N ARG A 143 6.69 -30.70 -55.89
CA ARG A 143 5.89 -31.40 -54.86
C ARG A 143 6.54 -31.22 -53.49
N TYR A 144 7.84 -31.45 -53.37
CA TYR A 144 8.57 -31.28 -52.11
C TYR A 144 8.46 -29.84 -51.58
N ASP A 145 8.73 -28.84 -52.42
CA ASP A 145 8.65 -27.43 -52.01
C ASP A 145 7.24 -27.05 -51.56
N ARG A 146 6.21 -27.57 -52.24
CA ARG A 146 4.81 -27.38 -51.82
C ARG A 146 4.55 -28.01 -50.45
N CYS A 147 4.89 -29.29 -50.26
CA CYS A 147 4.71 -29.99 -48.98
C CYS A 147 5.49 -29.30 -47.85
N LYS A 148 6.71 -28.84 -48.12
CA LYS A 148 7.54 -28.12 -47.15
C LYS A 148 6.88 -26.82 -46.70
N ARG A 149 6.36 -26.01 -47.62
CA ARG A 149 5.66 -24.76 -47.27
C ARG A 149 4.41 -25.00 -46.44
N GLU A 150 3.60 -26.00 -46.78
CA GLU A 150 2.40 -26.31 -45.98
C GLU A 150 2.76 -26.85 -44.59
N TYR A 151 3.78 -27.72 -44.49
CA TYR A 151 4.29 -28.17 -43.19
C TYR A 151 4.78 -27.01 -42.33
N GLU A 152 5.64 -26.13 -42.86
CA GLU A 152 6.16 -24.97 -42.11
C GLU A 152 5.04 -24.02 -41.65
N LYS A 153 4.00 -23.85 -42.47
CA LYS A 153 2.81 -23.06 -42.12
C LYS A 153 2.03 -23.68 -40.96
N GLU A 154 1.79 -24.99 -40.98
CA GLU A 154 1.07 -25.67 -39.89
C GLU A 154 1.91 -25.78 -38.61
N LYS A 155 3.23 -25.95 -38.77
CA LYS A 155 4.19 -25.90 -37.67
C LYS A 155 4.21 -24.51 -37.01
N ALA A 156 4.21 -23.43 -37.78
CA ALA A 156 4.17 -22.07 -37.23
C ALA A 156 2.92 -21.81 -36.37
N LYS A 157 1.76 -22.33 -36.79
CA LYS A 157 0.52 -22.25 -35.97
C LYS A 157 0.65 -23.04 -34.68
N LEU A 158 1.28 -24.22 -34.72
CA LEU A 158 1.53 -25.04 -33.54
C LEU A 158 2.47 -24.32 -32.56
N ASP A 159 3.55 -23.71 -33.07
CA ASP A 159 4.50 -22.93 -32.30
C ASP A 159 3.78 -21.75 -31.59
N GLU A 160 2.90 -21.02 -32.31
CA GLU A 160 2.09 -19.94 -31.73
C GLU A 160 1.16 -20.41 -30.60
N LEU A 161 0.56 -21.61 -30.73
CA LEU A 161 -0.29 -22.18 -29.68
C LEU A 161 0.52 -22.54 -28.43
N TYR A 162 1.74 -23.06 -28.58
CA TYR A 162 2.62 -23.33 -27.45
C TYR A 162 3.03 -22.04 -26.73
N ASP A 163 3.32 -20.97 -27.47
CA ASP A 163 3.60 -19.65 -26.87
C ASP A 163 2.40 -19.12 -26.08
N LYS A 164 1.19 -19.24 -26.63
CA LYS A 164 -0.06 -18.88 -25.93
C LYS A 164 -0.29 -19.70 -24.67
N LYS A 165 -0.03 -21.02 -24.69
CA LYS A 165 -0.11 -21.88 -23.51
C LYS A 165 0.89 -21.44 -22.44
N LYS A 166 2.15 -21.21 -22.83
CA LYS A 166 3.20 -20.73 -21.92
C LYS A 166 2.79 -19.42 -21.23
N GLN A 167 2.21 -18.47 -21.96
CA GLN A 167 1.70 -17.23 -21.39
C GLN A 167 0.51 -17.47 -20.45
N ALA A 168 -0.45 -18.32 -20.82
CA ALA A 168 -1.60 -18.65 -19.97
C ALA A 168 -1.18 -19.32 -18.65
N THR A 169 -0.22 -20.25 -18.70
CA THR A 169 0.34 -20.89 -17.50
C THR A 169 1.02 -19.87 -16.58
N LYS A 170 1.79 -18.92 -17.15
CA LYS A 170 2.43 -17.85 -16.38
C LYS A 170 1.41 -16.95 -15.68
N GLU A 171 0.34 -16.57 -16.38
CA GLU A 171 -0.76 -15.79 -15.82
C GLU A 171 -1.47 -16.53 -14.69
N ALA A 172 -1.82 -17.81 -14.92
CA ALA A 172 -2.47 -18.67 -13.94
C ALA A 172 -1.68 -18.78 -12.64
N LEU A 173 -0.36 -19.02 -12.72
CA LEU A 173 0.52 -19.09 -11.56
C LEU A 173 0.52 -17.80 -10.73
N SER A 174 0.39 -16.65 -11.40
CA SER A 174 0.41 -15.35 -10.70
C SER A 174 -0.88 -15.04 -9.94
N CYS A 175 -1.95 -15.78 -10.20
CA CYS A 175 -3.29 -15.55 -9.65
C CYS A 175 -3.84 -16.75 -8.87
N SER A 176 -3.09 -17.84 -8.69
CA SER A 176 -3.60 -19.12 -8.14
C SER A 176 -3.97 -19.09 -6.66
N GLU A 177 -3.48 -18.09 -5.91
CA GLU A 177 -3.81 -17.93 -4.49
C GLU A 177 -5.18 -17.27 -4.31
N ASN A 178 -5.96 -17.78 -3.37
CA ASN A 178 -7.17 -17.11 -2.93
C ASN A 178 -6.79 -15.83 -2.16
N ARG A 179 -7.19 -14.67 -2.69
CA ARG A 179 -6.87 -13.35 -2.13
C ARG A 179 -8.02 -12.70 -1.34
N PHE A 180 -9.19 -13.33 -1.19
CA PHE A 180 -10.34 -12.69 -0.54
C PHE A 180 -10.04 -12.23 0.89
N LYS A 181 -9.35 -13.07 1.67
CA LYS A 181 -8.88 -12.73 3.02
C LYS A 181 -7.85 -11.60 3.01
N ASN A 182 -6.87 -11.67 2.13
CA ASN A 182 -5.85 -10.64 1.98
C ASN A 182 -6.47 -9.28 1.61
N MET A 183 -7.51 -9.30 0.76
CA MET A 183 -8.27 -8.12 0.38
C MET A 183 -9.04 -7.51 1.55
N TYR A 184 -9.61 -8.35 2.42
CA TYR A 184 -10.23 -7.90 3.65
C TYR A 184 -9.22 -7.21 4.58
N GLU A 185 -8.08 -7.85 4.82
CA GLU A 185 -7.00 -7.30 5.67
C GLU A 185 -6.47 -5.97 5.10
N LEU A 186 -6.27 -5.92 3.79
CA LEU A 186 -5.91 -4.70 3.08
C LEU A 186 -6.98 -3.62 3.25
N GLY A 187 -8.26 -3.94 3.04
CA GLY A 187 -9.37 -3.01 3.22
C GLY A 187 -9.41 -2.42 4.63
N CYS A 188 -9.22 -3.24 5.66
CA CYS A 188 -9.14 -2.78 7.05
C CYS A 188 -7.98 -1.79 7.26
N ASN A 189 -6.81 -2.07 6.71
CA ASN A 189 -5.64 -1.18 6.80
C ASN A 189 -5.88 0.15 6.07
N LEU A 190 -6.41 0.09 4.85
CA LEU A 190 -6.72 1.29 4.06
C LEU A 190 -7.81 2.14 4.74
N LEU A 191 -8.82 1.51 5.32
CA LEU A 191 -9.87 2.19 6.09
C LEU A 191 -9.26 2.89 7.31
N ALA A 192 -8.42 2.21 8.08
CA ALA A 192 -7.75 2.79 9.25
C ALA A 192 -6.88 4.00 8.89
N ILE A 193 -6.19 3.97 7.74
CA ILE A 193 -5.44 5.11 7.22
C ILE A 193 -6.40 6.25 6.85
N LEU A 194 -7.44 5.94 6.06
CA LEU A 194 -8.41 6.92 5.59
C LEU A 194 -9.09 7.67 6.74
N GLU A 195 -9.42 6.96 7.82
CA GLU A 195 -10.08 7.54 8.99
C GLU A 195 -9.24 8.61 9.69
N LYS A 196 -7.91 8.47 9.73
CA LYS A 196 -7.01 9.50 10.27
C LYS A 196 -7.21 10.85 9.57
N TYR A 197 -7.27 10.82 8.24
CA TYR A 197 -7.42 12.02 7.41
C TYR A 197 -8.84 12.60 7.41
N MET A 198 -9.85 11.80 7.75
CA MET A 198 -11.23 12.28 7.91
C MET A 198 -11.47 12.91 9.29
N THR A 199 -10.87 12.39 10.36
CA THR A 199 -10.99 12.99 11.70
C THR A 199 -10.35 14.37 11.77
N ASP A 200 -9.30 14.60 10.98
CA ASP A 200 -8.65 15.91 10.85
C ASP A 200 -9.51 16.94 10.09
N GLN A 201 -10.46 16.50 9.26
CA GLN A 201 -11.44 17.41 8.62
C GLN A 201 -12.51 17.87 9.59
N LYS A 202 -13.07 16.96 10.38
CA LYS A 202 -14.07 17.33 11.40
C LYS A 202 -13.51 18.30 12.42
N ARG A 203 -12.24 18.17 12.81
CA ARG A 203 -11.57 19.15 13.68
C ARG A 203 -11.43 20.54 13.06
N LYS A 204 -11.45 20.66 11.72
CA LYS A 204 -11.40 21.95 11.00
C LYS A 204 -12.78 22.54 10.69
N GLU A 205 -13.84 21.73 10.65
CA GLU A 205 -15.22 22.18 10.40
C GLU A 205 -16.00 22.57 11.67
N THR A 206 -15.52 22.17 12.87
CA THR A 206 -16.23 22.39 14.15
C THR A 206 -15.79 23.66 14.91
N ASP A 207 -15.09 24.60 14.26
CA ASP A 207 -14.74 25.93 14.83
C ASP A 207 -15.87 26.96 14.62
N VAL A 208 -17.13 26.54 14.82
CA VAL A 208 -18.26 27.45 15.04
C VAL A 208 -18.87 27.09 16.40
N PRO A 209 -18.76 27.96 17.42
CA PRO A 209 -19.24 27.63 18.76
C PRO A 209 -20.76 27.81 18.80
N ASP A 210 -21.50 26.71 18.89
CA ASP A 210 -22.85 26.74 19.45
C ASP A 210 -22.85 26.10 20.83
N VAL A 211 -23.37 26.89 21.77
CA VAL A 211 -23.36 26.65 23.21
C VAL A 211 -24.63 25.91 23.55
N SER A 212 -24.52 24.67 24.02
CA SER A 212 -25.43 24.18 25.07
C SER A 212 -24.88 22.94 25.75
N ALA A 213 -24.82 23.05 27.06
CA ALA A 213 -24.23 22.12 28.00
C ALA A 213 -25.15 20.95 28.34
N THR A 214 -24.56 19.77 28.59
CA THR A 214 -24.91 18.95 29.76
C THR A 214 -23.76 18.01 30.15
N VAL A 215 -23.67 17.78 31.46
CA VAL A 215 -22.54 17.25 32.27
C VAL A 215 -22.55 15.69 32.31
N PRO A 216 -21.61 14.98 32.98
CA PRO A 216 -20.81 13.90 32.40
C PRO A 216 -21.13 12.50 32.97
N ASN A 217 -20.63 11.43 32.34
CA ASN A 217 -20.43 10.15 33.01
C ASN A 217 -19.00 9.63 32.75
N PRO A 218 -18.27 9.18 33.80
CA PRO A 218 -16.96 8.59 33.66
C PRO A 218 -17.10 7.08 33.45
N ASP A 219 -16.50 6.55 32.40
CA ASP A 219 -15.54 5.45 32.52
C ASP A 219 -15.14 4.90 31.16
N THR A 220 -13.82 4.84 30.98
CA THR A 220 -13.06 4.00 30.05
C THR A 220 -13.21 4.28 28.56
N THR A 221 -12.26 5.03 28.00
CA THR A 221 -11.89 4.90 26.58
C THR A 221 -10.37 5.06 26.45
N PRO A 222 -9.65 4.12 25.82
CA PRO A 222 -8.22 4.21 25.58
C PRO A 222 -7.93 5.37 24.64
N GLN A 223 -7.14 6.32 25.11
CA GLN A 223 -6.76 7.52 24.40
C GLN A 223 -5.83 7.14 23.23
N ASN A 224 -6.36 7.03 22.01
CA ASN A 224 -5.57 7.06 20.79
C ASN A 224 -4.92 8.45 20.69
N GLN A 225 -3.76 8.64 21.31
CA GLN A 225 -3.06 9.91 21.32
C GLN A 225 -2.38 10.14 19.96
N SER A 226 -3.01 10.99 19.15
CA SER A 226 -2.32 11.69 18.07
C SER A 226 -1.07 12.36 18.64
N ALA A 227 0.08 12.21 17.97
CA ALA A 227 1.33 12.85 18.36
C ALA A 227 1.17 14.39 18.41
N TYR A 228 1.67 15.03 19.46
CA TYR A 228 1.67 16.49 19.63
C TYR A 228 2.60 17.19 18.62
N PHE A 229 3.69 16.54 18.24
CA PHE A 229 4.74 17.11 17.38
C PHE A 229 5.12 16.15 16.26
N SER A 230 5.37 16.72 15.09
CA SER A 230 5.89 15.97 13.93
C SER A 230 7.26 15.36 14.21
N MET A 231 7.55 14.20 13.59
CA MET A 231 8.87 13.57 13.65
C MET A 231 9.98 14.55 13.28
N LYS A 232 9.79 15.35 12.23
CA LYS A 232 10.78 16.34 11.78
C LYS A 232 11.19 17.33 12.88
N LEU A 233 10.23 17.90 13.60
CA LEU A 233 10.51 18.84 14.70
C LEU A 233 11.25 18.13 15.83
N VAL A 234 10.79 16.93 16.19
CA VAL A 234 11.36 16.18 17.31
C VAL A 234 12.75 15.63 16.99
N SER A 235 13.02 15.19 15.76
CA SER A 235 14.35 14.81 15.28
C SER A 235 15.33 15.99 15.32
N ALA A 236 14.91 17.18 14.89
CA ALA A 236 15.76 18.38 15.00
C ALA A 236 16.08 18.72 16.46
N LEU A 237 15.12 18.57 17.36
CA LEU A 237 15.36 18.73 18.80
C LEU A 237 16.23 17.63 19.38
N TYR A 238 16.07 16.40 18.92
CA TYR A 238 16.88 15.25 19.32
C TYR A 238 18.35 15.49 18.96
N GLU A 239 18.64 15.88 17.71
CA GLU A 239 20.01 16.18 17.27
C GLU A 239 20.68 17.28 18.09
N MET A 240 19.92 18.28 18.56
CA MET A 240 20.47 19.39 19.34
C MET A 240 20.52 19.14 20.84
N CYS A 241 19.56 18.39 21.40
CA CYS A 241 19.37 18.28 22.85
C CYS A 241 19.79 16.93 23.43
N ASN A 242 19.84 15.86 22.62
CA ASN A 242 20.25 14.54 23.10
C ASN A 242 21.74 14.55 23.46
N GLY A 243 22.07 14.07 24.67
CA GLY A 243 23.42 14.15 25.23
C GLY A 243 23.82 15.52 25.82
N GLU A 244 23.11 16.60 25.47
CA GLU A 244 23.36 17.98 25.93
C GLU A 244 22.41 18.41 27.06
N GLN A 245 21.11 18.53 26.78
CA GLN A 245 20.07 18.86 27.77
C GLN A 245 19.44 17.61 28.40
N PHE A 246 19.34 16.54 27.61
CA PHE A 246 18.80 15.25 28.04
C PHE A 246 19.91 14.21 28.13
N GLU A 247 19.70 13.20 28.97
CA GLU A 247 20.53 12.00 28.97
C GLU A 247 20.38 11.28 27.61
N ASP A 248 21.42 10.55 27.21
CA ASP A 248 21.42 9.81 25.94
C ASP A 248 20.28 8.79 25.91
N ILE A 249 19.47 8.86 24.86
CA ILE A 249 18.29 8.01 24.65
C ILE A 249 18.15 7.76 23.15
N SER A 250 17.45 6.70 22.73
CA SER A 250 17.20 6.49 21.32
C SER A 250 16.27 7.57 20.74
N GLU A 251 16.42 7.90 19.46
CA GLU A 251 15.56 8.90 18.79
C GLU A 251 14.08 8.49 18.83
N ALA A 252 13.79 7.20 18.65
CA ALA A 252 12.43 6.66 18.75
C ALA A 252 11.85 6.86 20.16
N ASP A 253 12.66 6.63 21.19
CA ASP A 253 12.23 6.82 22.57
C ASP A 253 12.07 8.29 22.91
N PHE A 254 12.95 9.17 22.42
CA PHE A 254 12.84 10.61 22.56
C PHE A 254 11.54 11.10 21.92
N TYR A 255 11.22 10.61 20.71
CA TYR A 255 9.97 10.91 20.02
C TYR A 255 8.74 10.49 20.81
N ALA A 256 8.74 9.26 21.34
CA ALA A 256 7.63 8.76 22.14
C ALA A 256 7.44 9.59 23.42
N ASN A 257 8.53 9.96 24.13
CA ASN A 257 8.47 10.78 25.34
C ASN A 257 7.96 12.21 25.05
N MET A 258 8.45 12.87 23.99
CA MET A 258 8.00 14.22 23.62
C MET A 258 6.52 14.24 23.21
N ASN A 259 6.02 13.14 22.65
CA ASN A 259 4.63 12.98 22.26
C ASN A 259 3.74 12.30 23.30
N LEU A 260 4.26 12.07 24.51
CA LEU A 260 3.54 11.43 25.63
C LEU A 260 3.00 10.02 25.31
N GLN A 261 3.60 9.34 24.34
CA GLN A 261 3.21 8.00 23.93
C GLN A 261 3.71 6.95 24.94
N PRO A 262 3.03 5.79 25.06
CA PRO A 262 3.50 4.71 25.91
C PRO A 262 4.92 4.27 25.53
N ASN A 263 5.88 4.42 26.44
CA ASN A 263 7.27 4.00 26.24
C ASN A 263 7.86 3.37 27.51
N GLY A 264 8.72 2.35 27.34
CA GLY A 264 9.48 1.72 28.41
C GLY A 264 10.68 2.56 28.89
N SER A 265 11.23 3.42 28.03
CA SER A 265 12.37 4.31 28.35
C SER A 265 11.87 5.70 28.77
N LYS A 266 12.25 6.16 29.97
CA LYS A 266 11.88 7.51 30.45
C LYS A 266 12.94 8.54 30.07
N LEU A 267 12.50 9.64 29.45
CA LEU A 267 13.36 10.79 29.18
C LEU A 267 13.82 11.46 30.48
N LYS A 268 15.12 11.78 30.58
CA LYS A 268 15.72 12.38 31.77
C LYS A 268 16.52 13.61 31.43
N ILE A 269 16.40 14.63 32.29
CA ILE A 269 17.14 15.89 32.16
C ILE A 269 18.52 15.73 32.79
N ARG A 270 19.57 16.20 32.11
CA ARG A 270 20.93 16.22 32.67
C ARG A 270 21.04 17.21 33.84
N PRO A 271 21.95 17.00 34.80
CA PRO A 271 22.14 17.91 35.91
C PRO A 271 22.40 19.35 35.44
N ARG A 272 21.72 20.33 36.05
CA ARG A 272 21.82 21.78 35.75
C ARG A 272 21.19 22.23 34.42
N GLU A 273 20.52 21.35 33.67
CA GLU A 273 19.85 21.70 32.39
C GLU A 273 18.36 22.04 32.55
N LYS A 274 17.79 21.90 33.75
CA LYS A 274 16.34 22.02 34.02
C LYS A 274 15.73 23.35 33.53
N ALA A 275 16.44 24.47 33.65
CA ALA A 275 15.99 25.77 33.18
C ALA A 275 15.90 25.86 31.64
N ARG A 276 16.88 25.30 30.93
CA ARG A 276 16.87 25.24 29.45
C ARG A 276 15.76 24.31 28.95
N VAL A 277 15.53 23.19 29.63
CA VAL A 277 14.39 22.31 29.33
C VAL A 277 13.05 23.00 29.58
N CYS A 278 12.92 23.82 30.64
CA CYS A 278 11.71 24.63 30.84
C CYS A 278 11.47 25.60 29.68
N TYR A 279 12.53 26.22 29.14
CA TYR A 279 12.40 27.09 27.96
C TYR A 279 12.05 26.30 26.69
N LEU A 280 12.60 25.10 26.51
CA LEU A 280 12.22 24.21 25.41
C LEU A 280 10.74 23.81 25.49
N ILE A 281 10.26 23.42 26.68
CA ILE A 281 8.83 23.13 26.91
C ILE A 281 7.96 24.34 26.58
N PHE A 282 8.39 25.55 26.94
CA PHE A 282 7.69 26.77 26.55
C PHE A 282 7.59 26.91 25.04
N LEU A 283 8.71 26.82 24.32
CA LEU A 283 8.74 26.97 22.86
C LEU A 283 7.90 25.91 22.14
N MET A 284 8.03 24.65 22.54
CA MET A 284 7.21 23.56 22.01
C MET A 284 5.73 23.77 22.34
N GLY A 285 5.41 24.23 23.55
CA GLY A 285 4.05 24.59 23.92
C GLY A 285 3.46 25.68 23.01
N GLU A 286 4.27 26.68 22.64
CA GLU A 286 3.84 27.76 21.74
C GLU A 286 3.47 27.26 20.32
N THR A 287 4.00 26.12 19.87
CA THR A 287 3.61 25.52 18.59
C THR A 287 2.28 24.76 18.64
N LEU A 288 1.73 24.52 19.83
CA LEU A 288 0.47 23.80 20.03
C LEU A 288 -0.73 24.75 20.14
N SER A 289 -1.93 24.21 19.87
CA SER A 289 -3.21 24.86 20.16
C SER A 289 -3.34 25.18 21.66
N LYS A 290 -4.18 26.14 22.04
CA LYS A 290 -4.34 26.53 23.45
C LYS A 290 -4.75 25.35 24.34
N GLN A 291 -5.59 24.45 23.83
CA GLN A 291 -6.07 23.28 24.55
C GLN A 291 -4.97 22.22 24.69
N ASP A 292 -4.28 21.90 23.59
CA ASP A 292 -3.21 20.89 23.59
C ASP A 292 -1.99 21.37 24.38
N ARG A 293 -1.68 22.67 24.34
CA ARG A 293 -0.57 23.28 25.08
C ARG A 293 -0.69 23.03 26.57
N GLU A 294 -1.84 23.30 27.18
CA GLU A 294 -2.01 23.11 28.63
C GLU A 294 -1.98 21.63 29.01
N SER A 295 -2.63 20.77 28.22
CA SER A 295 -2.65 19.32 28.46
C SER A 295 -1.25 18.71 28.31
N TRP A 296 -0.53 19.03 27.23
CA TRP A 296 0.80 18.50 26.97
C TRP A 296 1.83 19.02 27.98
N LYS A 297 1.82 20.33 28.26
CA LYS A 297 2.75 20.97 29.20
C LYS A 297 2.66 20.35 30.59
N GLY A 298 1.44 20.09 31.09
CA GLY A 298 1.24 19.43 32.38
C GLY A 298 1.86 18.04 32.41
N ALA A 299 1.53 17.21 31.41
CA ALA A 299 1.98 15.83 31.35
C ALA A 299 3.49 15.68 31.08
N VAL A 300 4.10 16.53 30.23
CA VAL A 300 5.54 16.48 29.98
C VAL A 300 6.34 16.97 31.19
N MET A 301 5.80 17.92 31.95
CA MET A 301 6.42 18.38 33.19
C MET A 301 6.38 17.30 34.28
N GLU A 302 5.28 16.55 34.38
CA GLU A 302 5.17 15.40 35.27
C GLU A 302 6.17 14.30 34.88
N LEU A 303 6.25 13.97 33.58
CA LEU A 303 7.21 13.01 33.04
C LEU A 303 8.66 13.36 33.40
N LEU A 304 9.01 14.66 33.35
CA LEU A 304 10.37 15.16 33.58
C LEU A 304 10.64 15.59 35.03
N GLY A 305 9.66 15.46 35.93
CA GLY A 305 9.80 15.86 37.35
C GLY A 305 10.03 17.36 37.53
N ILE A 306 9.36 18.21 36.75
CA ILE A 306 9.43 19.67 36.85
C ILE A 306 8.21 20.19 37.62
N GLU A 307 8.45 20.80 38.77
CA GLU A 307 7.39 21.45 39.55
C GLU A 307 6.87 22.71 38.84
N GLU A 308 5.57 22.96 38.97
CA GLU A 308 4.91 24.11 38.34
C GLU A 308 5.46 25.46 38.82
N SER A 309 5.76 25.56 40.13
CA SER A 309 6.40 26.73 40.75
C SER A 309 7.77 27.03 40.13
N TYR A 310 8.59 25.99 39.94
CA TYR A 310 9.89 26.10 39.31
C TYR A 310 9.77 26.51 37.84
N TYR A 311 8.90 25.85 37.07
CA TYR A 311 8.68 26.16 35.65
C TYR A 311 8.30 27.63 35.47
N LYS A 312 7.29 28.12 36.21
CA LYS A 312 6.83 29.52 36.14
C LYS A 312 7.93 30.54 36.42
N SER A 313 8.89 30.21 37.31
CA SER A 313 10.02 31.09 37.60
C SER A 313 11.14 31.03 36.57
N LYS A 314 11.28 29.92 35.83
CA LYS A 314 12.52 29.59 35.10
C LYS A 314 12.35 29.46 33.58
N TYR A 315 11.13 29.28 33.07
CA TYR A 315 10.89 29.03 31.64
C TYR A 315 11.36 30.16 30.70
N LYS A 316 11.51 31.40 31.19
CA LYS A 316 12.07 32.53 30.41
C LYS A 316 13.51 32.89 30.78
N GLU A 317 14.15 32.16 31.68
CA GLU A 317 15.52 32.45 32.12
C GLU A 317 16.53 32.48 30.97
N PRO A 318 16.45 31.61 29.94
CA PRO A 318 17.37 31.67 28.81
C PRO A 318 17.29 32.90 27.92
N VAL A 319 16.19 33.66 28.03
CA VAL A 319 15.93 34.91 27.30
C VAL A 319 15.66 36.08 28.24
N SER A 320 16.13 35.99 29.49
CA SER A 320 16.04 37.06 30.47
C SER A 320 16.93 38.26 30.09
N ASP A 321 16.80 39.38 30.81
CA ASP A 321 17.57 40.61 30.53
C ASP A 321 19.09 40.41 30.67
N PHE A 322 19.52 39.46 31.51
CA PHE A 322 20.93 39.10 31.75
C PHE A 322 21.11 37.57 31.74
N PRO A 323 21.00 36.89 30.60
CA PRO A 323 21.16 35.43 30.52
C PRO A 323 22.64 35.06 30.59
N SER A 324 22.97 33.89 31.11
CA SER A 324 24.33 33.34 30.98
C SER A 324 24.68 33.08 29.52
N ASP A 325 25.97 33.07 29.19
CA ASP A 325 26.44 32.79 27.81
C ASP A 325 25.88 31.48 27.25
N THR A 326 25.86 30.42 28.07
CA THR A 326 25.28 29.11 27.73
C THR A 326 23.77 29.15 27.47
N ASN A 327 23.05 30.00 28.19
CA ASN A 327 21.62 30.20 28.00
C ASN A 327 21.34 31.00 26.73
N GLN A 328 22.15 32.01 26.45
CA GLN A 328 22.04 32.81 25.24
C GLN A 328 22.35 31.96 23.98
N GLU A 329 23.37 31.10 24.05
CA GLU A 329 23.71 30.17 22.97
C GLU A 329 22.58 29.16 22.73
N PHE A 330 22.04 28.57 23.79
CA PHE A 330 20.90 27.65 23.69
C PHE A 330 19.68 28.32 23.07
N ALA A 331 19.33 29.54 23.52
CA ALA A 331 18.21 30.28 22.95
C ALA A 331 18.41 30.63 21.47
N LYS A 332 19.64 30.92 21.04
CA LYS A 332 19.97 31.10 19.61
C LYS A 332 19.77 29.81 18.82
N LYS A 333 20.25 28.67 19.33
CA LYS A 333 20.04 27.35 18.70
C LYS A 333 18.56 27.03 18.55
N MET A 334 17.77 27.29 19.60
CA MET A 334 16.32 27.07 19.58
C MET A 334 15.59 27.99 18.60
N LYS A 335 16.03 29.23 18.42
CA LYS A 335 15.45 30.11 17.38
C LYS A 335 15.62 29.56 15.97
N THR A 336 16.66 28.77 15.68
CA THR A 336 16.82 28.13 14.36
C THR A 336 15.82 26.99 14.13
N VAL A 337 15.33 26.37 15.20
CA VAL A 337 14.35 25.27 15.13
C VAL A 337 12.91 25.78 15.12
N PHE A 338 12.62 26.86 15.85
CA PHE A 338 11.27 27.38 16.05
C PHE A 338 10.96 28.71 15.36
N GLY A 339 11.98 29.42 14.86
CA GLY A 339 11.86 30.70 14.14
C GLY A 339 12.11 30.52 12.66
#